data_AF-A0A246GAQ5-F1
#
_entry.id   AF-A0A246GAQ5-F1
#
_cell.length_a   1.000
_cell.length_b   1.000
_cell.length_c   1.000
_cell.angle_alpha   90.00
_cell.angle_beta   90.00
_cell.angle_gamma   90.00
#
_symmetry.space_group_name_H-M   'P 1'
#
loop_
_entity.id
_entity.type
_entity.pdbx_description
1 polymer ?
#
loop_
_entity_poly.entity_id
_entity_poly.type
_entity_poly.pdbx_seq_one_letter_code
_entity_poly.pdbx_strand_id
1 'polypeptide(L)'
;MKKIIQLLILSLVLATNAQTPLYHFSFDNTLSDKTNTFSFVRNPGVASTTNPTYLNSYNGSIGLQISGAFNVQANLPNLPQGNDSRTIMMRVSSFPMNNVENPFFHYGSVASTQSFGLKHDKVNGGNITSFFGGNGNQMTLNPDGMDTNSFYLLTVTYDGSVIKVYKDSKLLFNYGAALNTQGTIFKIGQFLQNVSTSNSVGFRIDDLKIFNTCLTIQQISKEYVYNSDLNNGLVAFYDFENNLNSLDGIHNLQPSGTLEYKTSIDGGQAVSFNGTSLAYNTTLNTAISQQNYTICFWEFRPYPATTAYSTSYELFGSQYFRVRQSTLRISAAYNATTSMPEIDLRNSSFLGLWKHYAITFSKLASSTNIAVYEDGILKSSSNITQAADLYKFNDKFTIGSGTDAMGNFMSVKNANLLMDKMFIYNRVLKEYEINLIKDQHQNALSYTSLSSSDFNNNSIKATLYPIPTQNILNIDIENDIKSVEIFNLQGQKIFYSNNKQINISFLNAGVYILRVEDINKGIATKHIIKN
;
A
#
# COMPACT_ATOMS: atom_id res chain seq x y z
N MET A 1 47.91 5.50 0.91
CA MET A 1 46.85 6.39 0.36
C MET A 1 46.07 5.64 -0.71
N LYS A 2 44.93 5.03 -0.36
CA LYS A 2 43.96 4.50 -1.34
C LYS A 2 42.69 5.32 -1.14
N LYS A 3 42.34 6.11 -2.16
CA LYS A 3 41.14 6.96 -2.16
C LYS A 3 39.92 6.03 -2.22
N ILE A 4 39.14 6.00 -1.14
CA ILE A 4 37.80 5.44 -1.14
C ILE A 4 36.93 6.44 -1.90
N ILE A 5 36.54 6.09 -3.11
CA ILE A 5 35.49 6.80 -3.84
C ILE A 5 34.18 6.36 -3.19
N GLN A 6 33.67 7.17 -2.26
CA GLN A 6 32.27 7.09 -1.87
C GLN A 6 31.45 7.52 -3.08
N LEU A 7 30.88 6.54 -3.76
CA LEU A 7 29.85 6.78 -4.76
C LEU A 7 28.62 7.27 -3.98
N LEU A 8 28.47 8.59 -3.87
CA LEU A 8 27.24 9.21 -3.39
C LEU A 8 26.17 8.90 -4.44
N ILE A 9 25.39 7.83 -4.24
CA ILE A 9 24.15 7.63 -4.98
C ILE A 9 23.22 8.73 -4.50
N LEU A 10 23.26 9.87 -5.18
CA LEU A 10 22.28 10.92 -5.06
C LEU A 10 21.00 10.39 -5.70
N SER A 11 20.27 9.54 -4.99
CA SER A 11 18.86 9.32 -5.29
C SER A 11 18.20 10.69 -5.16
N LEU A 12 17.84 11.29 -6.30
CA LEU A 12 16.95 12.45 -6.30
C LEU A 12 15.64 11.98 -5.66
N VAL A 13 15.51 12.18 -4.35
CA VAL A 13 14.23 12.16 -3.68
C VAL A 13 13.49 13.38 -4.20
N LEU A 14 12.80 13.22 -5.33
CA LEU A 14 11.79 14.18 -5.75
C LEU A 14 10.78 14.25 -4.61
N ALA A 15 10.79 15.37 -3.87
CA ALA A 15 9.79 15.65 -2.86
C ALA A 15 8.41 15.58 -3.54
N THR A 16 7.69 14.50 -3.27
CA THR A 16 6.34 14.29 -3.81
C THR A 16 5.36 15.09 -2.97
N ASN A 17 5.15 16.36 -3.36
CA ASN A 17 4.02 17.13 -2.85
C ASN A 17 2.72 16.38 -3.20
N ALA A 18 1.85 16.23 -2.21
CA ALA A 18 0.50 15.71 -2.43
C ALA A 18 -0.19 16.60 -3.47
N GLN A 19 -0.64 16.01 -4.57
CA GLN A 19 -1.37 16.77 -5.60
C GLN A 19 -2.79 16.99 -5.09
N THR A 20 -3.30 18.21 -5.25
CA THR A 20 -4.70 18.49 -4.95
C THR A 20 -5.54 18.04 -6.14
N PRO A 21 -6.56 17.18 -5.94
CA PRO A 21 -7.47 16.85 -7.02
C PRO A 21 -8.25 18.09 -7.46
N LEU A 22 -8.48 18.21 -8.77
CA LEU A 22 -9.36 19.21 -9.36
C LEU A 22 -10.82 18.99 -8.94
N TYR A 23 -11.22 17.71 -8.86
CA TYR A 23 -12.53 17.30 -8.35
C TYR A 23 -12.37 16.10 -7.41
N HIS A 24 -13.09 16.12 -6.29
CA HIS A 24 -13.06 15.04 -5.29
C HIS A 24 -14.47 14.74 -4.79
N PHE A 25 -15.01 13.58 -5.17
CA PHE A 25 -16.31 13.07 -4.73
C PHE A 25 -16.11 11.88 -3.80
N SER A 26 -16.44 12.03 -2.52
CA SER A 26 -16.32 10.91 -1.57
C SER A 26 -17.56 10.04 -1.50
N PHE A 27 -18.67 10.41 -2.13
CA PHE A 27 -19.90 9.63 -2.14
C PHE A 27 -20.48 9.22 -0.75
N ASP A 28 -20.01 9.84 0.33
CA ASP A 28 -20.45 9.62 1.71
C ASP A 28 -21.86 10.20 1.94
N ASN A 29 -22.89 9.51 1.45
CA ASN A 29 -24.29 9.95 1.42
C ASN A 29 -24.54 11.23 0.62
N THR A 30 -23.68 11.57 -0.34
CA THR A 30 -23.84 12.75 -1.18
C THR A 30 -23.36 12.51 -2.60
N LEU A 31 -23.95 13.21 -3.57
CA LEU A 31 -23.49 13.28 -4.96
C LEU A 31 -22.61 14.51 -5.22
N SER A 32 -22.45 15.39 -4.23
CA SER A 32 -21.63 16.59 -4.32
C SER A 32 -20.15 16.28 -4.08
N ASP A 33 -19.29 17.09 -4.69
CA ASP A 33 -17.85 17.07 -4.40
C ASP A 33 -17.56 17.63 -3.00
N LYS A 34 -16.33 17.46 -2.50
CA LYS A 34 -15.90 17.94 -1.17
C LYS A 34 -16.04 19.46 -0.99
N THR A 35 -16.07 20.23 -2.07
CA THR A 35 -16.28 21.68 -2.02
C THR A 35 -17.77 22.09 -2.04
N ASN A 36 -18.67 21.13 -2.31
CA ASN A 36 -20.09 21.35 -2.57
C ASN A 36 -20.39 22.30 -3.75
N THR A 37 -19.45 22.44 -4.69
CA THR A 37 -19.60 23.31 -5.86
C THR A 37 -20.15 22.54 -7.05
N PHE A 38 -19.77 21.26 -7.19
CA PHE A 38 -20.19 20.41 -8.29
C PHE A 38 -20.91 19.18 -7.75
N SER A 39 -21.99 18.78 -8.41
CA SER A 39 -22.75 17.59 -8.02
C SER A 39 -23.05 16.73 -9.22
N PHE A 40 -22.97 15.42 -9.00
CA PHE A 40 -23.56 14.46 -9.91
C PHE A 40 -25.09 14.58 -9.89
N VAL A 41 -25.67 14.49 -11.07
CA VAL A 41 -27.11 14.34 -11.29
C VAL A 41 -27.37 13.03 -12.02
N ARG A 42 -28.61 12.53 -11.98
CA ARG A 42 -28.98 11.35 -12.74
C ARG A 42 -28.71 11.56 -14.24
N ASN A 43 -28.17 10.53 -14.89
CA ASN A 43 -28.05 10.53 -16.35
C ASN A 43 -29.41 10.56 -17.04
N PRO A 44 -29.47 11.01 -18.31
CA PRO A 44 -30.63 10.80 -19.16
C PRO A 44 -31.07 9.32 -19.20
N GLY A 45 -32.37 9.10 -19.10
CA GLY A 45 -32.99 7.77 -19.13
C GLY A 45 -33.20 7.11 -17.76
N VAL A 46 -32.63 7.67 -16.67
CA VAL A 46 -32.91 7.21 -15.30
C VAL A 46 -34.26 7.75 -14.83
N ALA A 47 -35.13 6.89 -14.29
CA ALA A 47 -36.44 7.29 -13.80
C ALA A 47 -36.34 8.32 -12.66
N SER A 48 -37.24 9.30 -12.65
CA SER A 48 -37.24 10.38 -11.64
C SER A 48 -37.47 9.90 -10.21
N THR A 49 -38.12 8.74 -10.06
CA THR A 49 -38.40 8.08 -8.79
C THR A 49 -37.24 7.26 -8.25
N THR A 50 -36.20 7.00 -9.05
CA THR A 50 -35.03 6.24 -8.59
C THR A 50 -34.11 7.15 -7.76
N ASN A 51 -33.88 6.74 -6.52
CA ASN A 51 -33.01 7.43 -5.57
C ASN A 51 -31.61 6.78 -5.53
N PRO A 52 -30.56 7.56 -5.20
CA PRO A 52 -29.24 7.00 -4.96
C PRO A 52 -29.28 6.04 -3.76
N THR A 53 -28.62 4.90 -3.90
CA THR A 53 -28.42 3.95 -2.81
C THR A 53 -26.97 4.05 -2.36
N TYR A 54 -26.76 4.22 -1.06
CA TYR A 54 -25.45 4.31 -0.44
C TYR A 54 -25.23 3.09 0.45
N LEU A 55 -24.07 2.45 0.35
CA LEU A 55 -23.74 1.21 1.06
C LEU A 55 -22.35 1.29 1.68
N ASN A 56 -22.09 0.46 2.69
CA ASN A 56 -20.76 0.37 3.30
C ASN A 56 -19.69 0.12 2.24
N SER A 57 -18.61 0.88 2.36
CA SER A 57 -17.49 0.90 1.44
C SER A 57 -16.19 0.55 2.17
N TYR A 58 -15.07 0.85 1.55
CA TYR A 58 -13.73 0.59 2.04
C TYR A 58 -13.45 1.32 3.37
N ASN A 59 -12.96 0.60 4.37
CA ASN A 59 -12.50 1.17 5.65
C ASN A 59 -13.58 1.98 6.42
N GLY A 60 -14.85 1.59 6.31
CA GLY A 60 -15.95 2.19 7.05
C GLY A 60 -16.53 3.46 6.42
N SER A 61 -16.07 3.88 5.24
CA SER A 61 -16.75 4.90 4.43
C SER A 61 -18.05 4.37 3.82
N ILE A 62 -18.78 5.25 3.15
CA ILE A 62 -20.03 4.90 2.46
C ILE A 62 -19.88 5.25 0.98
N GLY A 63 -20.10 4.27 0.11
CA GLY A 63 -19.97 4.41 -1.33
C GLY A 63 -21.32 4.45 -2.04
N LEU A 64 -21.33 4.98 -3.26
CA LEU A 64 -22.50 5.03 -4.13
C LEU A 64 -22.66 3.71 -4.88
N GLN A 65 -23.86 3.12 -4.82
CA GLN A 65 -24.24 1.99 -5.66
C GLN A 65 -24.67 2.47 -7.03
N ILE A 66 -23.93 2.07 -8.06
CA ILE A 66 -24.32 2.20 -9.46
C ILE A 66 -25.01 0.93 -9.89
N SER A 67 -26.14 1.07 -10.57
CA SER A 67 -26.94 -0.05 -11.05
C SER A 67 -27.52 0.25 -12.41
N GLY A 68 -28.09 -0.77 -13.05
CA GLY A 68 -28.82 -0.57 -14.29
C GLY A 68 -29.97 0.41 -14.16
N ALA A 69 -30.59 0.51 -12.99
CA ALA A 69 -31.66 1.47 -12.72
C ALA A 69 -31.15 2.85 -12.26
N PHE A 70 -29.88 3.00 -11.87
CA PHE A 70 -29.36 4.25 -11.33
C PHE A 70 -27.89 4.50 -11.74
N ASN A 71 -27.68 5.59 -12.48
CA ASN A 71 -26.37 6.05 -12.95
C ASN A 71 -26.38 7.59 -13.09
N VAL A 72 -25.20 8.20 -13.14
CA VAL A 72 -25.05 9.65 -12.94
C VAL A 72 -24.08 10.32 -13.91
N GLN A 73 -24.25 11.63 -14.11
CA GLN A 73 -23.31 12.53 -14.79
C GLN A 73 -23.10 13.82 -14.03
N ALA A 74 -21.96 14.46 -14.23
CA ALA A 74 -21.69 15.83 -13.79
C ALA A 74 -21.16 16.65 -14.96
N ASN A 75 -21.50 17.95 -14.99
CA ASN A 75 -20.85 18.92 -15.86
C ASN A 75 -19.66 19.52 -15.11
N LEU A 76 -18.46 19.15 -15.53
CA LEU A 76 -17.20 19.49 -14.88
C LEU A 76 -16.36 20.37 -15.84
N PRO A 77 -16.45 21.70 -15.76
CA PRO A 77 -15.94 22.61 -16.79
C PRO A 77 -14.42 22.62 -16.94
N ASN A 78 -13.68 22.22 -15.89
CA ASN A 78 -12.22 22.26 -15.86
C ASN A 78 -11.59 20.89 -16.17
N LEU A 79 -12.38 19.89 -16.62
CA LEU A 79 -11.82 18.61 -17.03
C LEU A 79 -10.68 18.82 -18.05
N PRO A 80 -9.56 18.08 -17.94
CA PRO A 80 -8.47 18.19 -18.89
C PRO A 80 -8.93 17.90 -20.33
N GLN A 81 -8.55 18.76 -21.27
CA GLN A 81 -8.95 18.69 -22.68
C GLN A 81 -7.77 18.26 -23.56
N GLY A 82 -8.02 18.03 -24.85
CA GLY A 82 -6.99 17.72 -25.84
C GLY A 82 -6.09 16.56 -25.41
N ASN A 83 -4.79 16.83 -25.39
CA ASN A 83 -3.75 15.94 -24.88
C ASN A 83 -3.15 16.41 -23.53
N ASP A 84 -3.85 17.25 -22.75
CA ASP A 84 -3.37 17.83 -21.46
C ASP A 84 -3.35 16.87 -20.28
N SER A 85 -2.18 16.55 -19.72
CA SER A 85 -1.97 15.54 -18.65
C SER A 85 -3.13 15.36 -17.64
N ARG A 86 -3.48 14.11 -17.31
CA ARG A 86 -4.60 13.81 -16.39
C ARG A 86 -4.49 12.51 -15.63
N THR A 87 -5.20 12.44 -14.52
CA THR A 87 -5.40 11.21 -13.74
C THR A 87 -6.84 11.10 -13.25
N ILE A 88 -7.47 9.94 -13.45
CA ILE A 88 -8.76 9.57 -12.85
C ILE A 88 -8.48 8.44 -11.87
N MET A 89 -8.84 8.65 -10.61
CA MET A 89 -8.61 7.72 -9.52
C MET A 89 -9.94 7.45 -8.80
N MET A 90 -10.27 6.18 -8.55
CA MET A 90 -11.54 5.80 -7.92
C MET A 90 -11.40 4.50 -7.14
N ARG A 91 -12.06 4.43 -5.98
CA ARG A 91 -12.26 3.17 -5.26
C ARG A 91 -13.48 2.47 -5.83
N VAL A 92 -13.33 1.21 -6.20
CA VAL A 92 -14.38 0.45 -6.88
C VAL A 92 -14.48 -0.94 -6.32
N SER A 93 -15.71 -1.42 -6.16
CA SER A 93 -16.04 -2.83 -6.01
C SER A 93 -16.97 -3.21 -7.16
N SER A 94 -16.49 -4.04 -8.08
CA SER A 94 -17.22 -4.37 -9.31
C SER A 94 -17.41 -5.86 -9.47
N PHE A 95 -18.61 -6.24 -9.90
CA PHE A 95 -19.07 -7.61 -10.05
C PHE A 95 -19.88 -7.71 -11.36
N PRO A 96 -19.23 -7.55 -12.53
CA PRO A 96 -19.92 -7.61 -13.81
C PRO A 96 -20.59 -8.97 -14.00
N MET A 97 -21.83 -8.95 -14.49
CA MET A 97 -22.50 -10.16 -14.97
C MET A 97 -21.96 -10.53 -16.36
N ASN A 98 -22.07 -11.80 -16.73
CA ASN A 98 -21.60 -12.29 -18.04
C ASN A 98 -22.18 -11.45 -19.18
N ASN A 99 -21.31 -11.03 -20.11
CA ASN A 99 -21.66 -10.19 -21.26
C ASN A 99 -22.23 -8.80 -20.93
N VAL A 100 -21.93 -8.29 -19.73
CA VAL A 100 -22.35 -6.94 -19.32
C VAL A 100 -21.13 -6.06 -19.16
N GLU A 101 -21.23 -4.85 -19.70
CA GLU A 101 -20.24 -3.80 -19.55
C GLU A 101 -20.64 -2.85 -18.41
N ASN A 102 -19.75 -2.70 -17.44
CA ASN A 102 -19.81 -1.68 -16.40
C ASN A 102 -18.93 -0.49 -16.82
N PRO A 103 -19.50 0.59 -17.38
CA PRO A 103 -18.75 1.82 -17.64
C PRO A 103 -18.45 2.52 -16.30
N PHE A 104 -17.23 2.35 -15.80
CA PHE A 104 -16.79 2.99 -14.56
C PHE A 104 -16.77 4.50 -14.71
N PHE A 105 -16.20 4.99 -15.81
CA PHE A 105 -16.37 6.37 -16.21
C PHE A 105 -16.21 6.55 -17.72
N HIS A 106 -16.79 7.63 -18.25
CA HIS A 106 -16.59 8.08 -19.62
C HIS A 106 -16.81 9.60 -19.69
N TYR A 107 -15.81 10.36 -20.14
CA TYR A 107 -15.97 11.81 -20.33
C TYR A 107 -15.43 12.29 -21.68
N GLY A 108 -15.91 13.46 -22.11
CA GLY A 108 -15.59 14.08 -23.40
C GLY A 108 -16.77 14.02 -24.37
N SER A 109 -16.49 13.74 -25.65
CA SER A 109 -17.46 13.68 -26.74
C SER A 109 -17.44 12.32 -27.46
N VAL A 110 -18.51 12.02 -28.19
CA VAL A 110 -18.62 10.76 -28.95
C VAL A 110 -17.78 10.73 -30.23
N ALA A 111 -17.13 11.83 -30.59
CA ALA A 111 -16.26 11.88 -31.76
C ALA A 111 -14.97 11.09 -31.54
N SER A 112 -14.35 10.63 -32.63
CA SER A 112 -13.09 9.91 -32.59
C SER A 112 -12.01 10.73 -31.88
N THR A 113 -11.24 10.09 -31.00
CA THR A 113 -10.21 10.67 -30.10
C THR A 113 -10.70 11.67 -29.04
N GLN A 114 -11.99 12.01 -29.03
CA GLN A 114 -12.51 13.09 -28.20
C GLN A 114 -13.11 12.66 -26.85
N SER A 115 -12.98 11.40 -26.47
CA SER A 115 -13.38 10.92 -25.14
C SER A 115 -12.32 10.07 -24.47
N PHE A 116 -12.47 9.89 -23.16
CA PHE A 116 -11.58 9.10 -22.32
C PHE A 116 -12.43 8.29 -21.33
N GLY A 117 -12.18 7.00 -21.20
CA GLY A 117 -13.03 6.12 -20.40
C GLY A 117 -12.36 4.84 -19.93
N LEU A 118 -13.01 4.23 -18.94
CA LEU A 118 -12.65 2.93 -18.37
C LEU A 118 -13.92 2.11 -18.17
N LYS A 119 -13.87 0.84 -18.54
CA LYS A 119 -14.96 -0.11 -18.32
C LYS A 119 -14.43 -1.43 -17.78
N HIS A 120 -15.32 -2.15 -17.12
CA HIS A 120 -15.13 -3.52 -16.68
C HIS A 120 -16.23 -4.39 -17.26
N ASP A 121 -15.89 -5.47 -17.94
CA ASP A 121 -16.87 -6.36 -18.53
C ASP A 121 -16.54 -7.83 -18.24
N LYS A 122 -17.55 -8.69 -18.35
CA LYS A 122 -17.37 -10.13 -18.22
C LYS A 122 -17.54 -10.87 -19.55
N VAL A 123 -16.78 -10.47 -20.57
CA VAL A 123 -16.74 -11.15 -21.88
C VAL A 123 -15.48 -12.02 -21.96
N ASN A 124 -15.60 -13.33 -21.70
CA ASN A 124 -14.47 -14.27 -21.60
C ASN A 124 -13.56 -14.08 -20.35
N GLY A 125 -14.05 -13.39 -19.32
CA GLY A 125 -13.34 -13.11 -18.05
C GLY A 125 -13.60 -11.68 -17.56
N GLY A 126 -13.09 -11.31 -16.39
CA GLY A 126 -13.24 -9.97 -15.79
C GLY A 126 -12.32 -8.93 -16.43
N ASN A 127 -12.67 -8.48 -17.63
CA ASN A 127 -11.85 -7.63 -18.47
C ASN A 127 -11.87 -6.18 -18.04
N ILE A 128 -10.70 -5.59 -17.82
CA ILE A 128 -10.54 -4.16 -17.67
C ILE A 128 -10.10 -3.56 -18.99
N THR A 129 -10.91 -2.64 -19.51
CA THR A 129 -10.66 -1.97 -20.78
C THR A 129 -10.58 -0.47 -20.57
N SER A 130 -9.41 0.10 -20.84
CA SER A 130 -9.26 1.54 -21.04
C SER A 130 -9.52 1.85 -22.51
N PHE A 131 -10.22 2.95 -22.79
CA PHE A 131 -10.57 3.32 -24.15
C PHE A 131 -10.66 4.84 -24.32
N PHE A 132 -10.54 5.26 -25.57
CA PHE A 132 -10.83 6.61 -26.02
C PHE A 132 -11.59 6.58 -27.35
N GLY A 133 -12.20 7.71 -27.75
CA GLY A 133 -13.13 7.73 -28.89
C GLY A 133 -12.52 7.13 -30.17
N GLY A 134 -13.31 6.38 -30.95
CA GLY A 134 -12.89 5.76 -32.22
C GLY A 134 -12.63 4.25 -32.14
N ASN A 135 -12.72 3.56 -33.27
CA ASN A 135 -12.51 2.11 -33.34
C ASN A 135 -11.02 1.76 -33.17
N GLY A 136 -10.71 0.71 -32.40
CA GLY A 136 -9.34 0.27 -32.12
C GLY A 136 -8.59 1.08 -31.06
N ASN A 137 -9.19 2.14 -30.53
CA ASN A 137 -8.58 3.04 -29.53
C ASN A 137 -8.78 2.53 -28.09
N GLN A 138 -8.44 1.27 -27.85
CA GLN A 138 -8.64 0.61 -26.57
C GLN A 138 -7.53 -0.40 -26.26
N MET A 139 -7.31 -0.65 -24.97
CA MET A 139 -6.51 -1.78 -24.51
C MET A 139 -7.27 -2.52 -23.42
N THR A 140 -7.29 -3.85 -23.54
CA THR A 140 -8.00 -4.74 -22.63
C THR A 140 -7.01 -5.71 -21.99
N LEU A 141 -7.16 -5.92 -20.69
CA LEU A 141 -6.49 -6.99 -19.94
C LEU A 141 -7.55 -7.77 -19.16
N ASN A 142 -7.31 -9.05 -18.92
CA ASN A 142 -8.07 -9.85 -17.96
C ASN A 142 -7.21 -10.06 -16.69
N PRO A 143 -7.19 -9.08 -15.76
CA PRO A 143 -6.43 -9.18 -14.52
C PRO A 143 -7.12 -10.05 -13.46
N ASP A 144 -6.30 -10.77 -12.69
CA ASP A 144 -6.79 -11.51 -11.52
C ASP A 144 -7.41 -10.56 -10.47
N GLY A 145 -8.53 -11.00 -9.89
CA GLY A 145 -9.14 -10.36 -8.73
C GLY A 145 -9.79 -9.00 -9.00
N MET A 146 -10.23 -8.70 -10.22
CA MET A 146 -11.10 -7.53 -10.51
C MET A 146 -12.59 -7.82 -10.32
N ASP A 147 -13.01 -9.07 -10.53
CA ASP A 147 -14.36 -9.60 -10.30
C ASP A 147 -14.60 -9.94 -8.82
N THR A 148 -14.32 -9.00 -7.91
CA THR A 148 -14.46 -9.24 -6.47
C THR A 148 -15.48 -8.28 -5.86
N ASN A 149 -16.20 -8.78 -4.84
CA ASN A 149 -17.05 -7.93 -3.99
C ASN A 149 -16.23 -7.08 -2.99
N SER A 150 -14.90 -7.05 -3.14
CA SER A 150 -13.98 -6.24 -2.37
C SER A 150 -13.67 -4.93 -3.09
N PHE A 151 -13.38 -3.89 -2.33
CA PHE A 151 -12.94 -2.61 -2.89
C PHE A 151 -11.45 -2.64 -3.22
N TYR A 152 -11.10 -2.08 -4.37
CA TYR A 152 -9.72 -1.82 -4.81
C TYR A 152 -9.60 -0.39 -5.35
N LEU A 153 -8.38 0.13 -5.43
CA LEU A 153 -8.09 1.43 -6.04
C LEU A 153 -7.81 1.24 -7.54
N LEU A 154 -8.63 1.83 -8.40
CA LEU A 154 -8.34 1.96 -9.83
C LEU A 154 -7.81 3.35 -10.13
N THR A 155 -6.72 3.42 -10.89
CA THR A 155 -6.17 4.69 -11.35
C THR A 155 -5.84 4.63 -12.84
N VAL A 156 -6.33 5.57 -13.63
CA VAL A 156 -5.96 5.75 -15.03
C VAL A 156 -5.22 7.07 -15.16
N THR A 157 -3.98 7.02 -15.64
CA THR A 157 -3.15 8.20 -15.91
C THR A 157 -2.93 8.37 -17.41
N TYR A 158 -2.76 9.60 -17.88
CA TYR A 158 -2.34 9.90 -19.23
C TYR A 158 -1.43 11.12 -19.23
N ASP A 159 -0.18 10.94 -19.67
CA ASP A 159 0.88 11.96 -19.68
C ASP A 159 0.89 12.88 -20.91
N GLY A 160 -0.08 12.70 -21.82
CA GLY A 160 -0.14 13.37 -23.12
C GLY A 160 0.32 12.49 -24.29
N SER A 161 0.83 11.28 -24.00
CA SER A 161 1.20 10.30 -25.02
C SER A 161 0.84 8.85 -24.65
N VAL A 162 0.89 8.47 -23.37
CA VAL A 162 0.70 7.08 -22.92
C VAL A 162 -0.35 7.01 -21.83
N ILE A 163 -1.36 6.16 -22.03
CA ILE A 163 -2.32 5.81 -20.98
C ILE A 163 -1.74 4.66 -20.16
N LYS A 164 -1.80 4.78 -18.83
CA LYS A 164 -1.44 3.70 -17.89
C LYS A 164 -2.60 3.43 -16.94
N VAL A 165 -2.93 2.15 -16.76
CA VAL A 165 -3.98 1.71 -15.83
C VAL A 165 -3.33 0.96 -14.67
N TYR A 166 -3.67 1.37 -13.45
CA TYR A 166 -3.19 0.78 -12.22
C TYR A 166 -4.34 0.22 -11.39
N LYS A 167 -4.12 -0.91 -10.73
CA LYS A 167 -4.97 -1.44 -9.67
C LYS A 167 -4.13 -1.53 -8.40
N ASP A 168 -4.56 -0.90 -7.31
CA ASP A 168 -3.88 -0.98 -6.02
C ASP A 168 -2.39 -0.57 -6.10
N SER A 169 -2.09 0.43 -6.93
CA SER A 169 -0.73 0.87 -7.30
C SER A 169 0.09 -0.11 -8.13
N LYS A 170 -0.44 -1.27 -8.52
CA LYS A 170 0.17 -2.16 -9.52
C LYS A 170 -0.17 -1.68 -10.92
N LEU A 171 0.84 -1.49 -11.78
CA LEU A 171 0.59 -1.26 -13.21
C LEU A 171 -0.03 -2.51 -13.81
N LEU A 172 -1.23 -2.38 -14.37
CA LEU A 172 -1.89 -3.46 -15.11
C LEU A 172 -1.38 -3.49 -16.55
N PHE A 173 -1.49 -2.36 -17.25
CA PHE A 173 -1.07 -2.22 -18.64
C PHE A 173 -0.89 -0.76 -19.03
N ASN A 174 -0.25 -0.53 -20.16
CA ASN A 174 -0.09 0.78 -20.77
C ASN A 174 -0.05 0.70 -22.30
N TYR A 175 -0.44 1.77 -22.97
CA TYR A 175 -0.43 1.88 -24.42
C TYR A 175 -0.39 3.34 -24.88
N GLY A 176 0.13 3.55 -26.09
CA GLY A 176 0.13 4.87 -26.73
C GLY A 176 -1.29 5.32 -27.05
N ALA A 177 -1.58 6.59 -26.81
CA ALA A 177 -2.87 7.21 -27.10
C ALA A 177 -2.69 8.64 -27.61
N ALA A 178 -3.38 8.96 -28.70
CA ALA A 178 -3.45 10.29 -29.27
C ALA A 178 -4.81 10.92 -28.93
N LEU A 179 -4.96 11.40 -27.69
CA LEU A 179 -6.21 12.05 -27.29
C LEU A 179 -6.31 13.45 -27.89
N ASN A 180 -7.52 13.80 -28.29
CA ASN A 180 -7.97 15.16 -28.49
C ASN A 180 -9.28 15.34 -27.72
N THR A 181 -9.27 15.04 -26.42
CA THR A 181 -10.48 14.99 -25.60
C THR A 181 -11.23 16.33 -25.64
N GLN A 182 -12.54 16.31 -25.89
CA GLN A 182 -13.36 17.51 -25.96
C GLN A 182 -14.63 17.32 -25.15
N GLY A 183 -14.96 18.25 -24.26
CA GLY A 183 -16.21 18.26 -23.51
C GLY A 183 -16.04 18.07 -22.02
N THR A 184 -17.10 18.41 -21.30
CA THR A 184 -17.11 18.61 -19.84
C THR A 184 -18.03 17.63 -19.11
N ILE A 185 -18.78 16.79 -19.84
CA ILE A 185 -19.70 15.81 -19.25
C ILE A 185 -18.89 14.59 -18.83
N PHE A 186 -18.92 14.28 -17.52
CA PHE A 186 -18.36 13.06 -16.94
C PHE A 186 -19.49 12.12 -16.54
N LYS A 187 -19.59 10.95 -17.16
CA LYS A 187 -20.59 9.93 -16.83
C LYS A 187 -20.00 8.80 -16.00
N ILE A 188 -20.80 8.26 -15.09
CA ILE A 188 -20.55 7.03 -14.32
C ILE A 188 -21.76 6.12 -14.54
N GLY A 189 -21.52 4.85 -14.88
CA GLY A 189 -22.59 3.86 -15.07
C GLY A 189 -23.34 3.97 -16.40
N GLN A 190 -22.89 4.86 -17.31
CA GLN A 190 -23.41 4.98 -18.67
C GLN A 190 -22.31 5.50 -19.61
N PHE A 191 -22.25 4.99 -20.85
CA PHE A 191 -21.36 5.56 -21.88
C PHE A 191 -21.91 6.87 -22.46
N LEU A 192 -21.05 7.73 -23.00
CA LEU A 192 -21.44 9.04 -23.54
C LEU A 192 -22.52 8.95 -24.62
N GLN A 193 -22.43 7.96 -25.53
CA GLN A 193 -23.36 7.75 -26.63
C GLN A 193 -24.74 7.22 -26.18
N ASN A 194 -24.85 6.70 -24.97
CA ASN A 194 -26.09 6.13 -24.47
C ASN A 194 -26.99 7.23 -23.88
N VAL A 195 -28.27 7.13 -24.19
CA VAL A 195 -29.33 8.02 -23.70
C VAL A 195 -30.39 7.28 -22.86
N SER A 196 -30.18 6.00 -22.61
CA SER A 196 -31.03 5.12 -21.80
C SER A 196 -30.20 4.33 -20.78
N THR A 197 -30.88 3.85 -19.74
CA THR A 197 -30.31 2.95 -18.72
C THR A 197 -30.00 1.57 -19.30
N SER A 198 -28.88 0.96 -18.88
CA SER A 198 -28.55 -0.43 -19.20
C SER A 198 -28.89 -1.31 -18.01
N ASN A 199 -29.93 -2.14 -18.12
CA ASN A 199 -30.53 -2.88 -16.99
C ASN A 199 -29.58 -3.83 -16.24
N SER A 200 -28.38 -4.06 -16.75
CA SER A 200 -27.46 -5.07 -16.21
C SER A 200 -26.21 -4.50 -15.53
N VAL A 201 -25.96 -3.18 -15.60
CA VAL A 201 -24.80 -2.53 -14.97
C VAL A 201 -24.85 -2.70 -13.44
N GLY A 202 -23.70 -2.94 -12.81
CA GLY A 202 -23.60 -3.06 -11.35
C GLY A 202 -22.18 -2.95 -10.81
N PHE A 203 -21.93 -1.90 -10.02
CA PHE A 203 -20.71 -1.73 -9.22
C PHE A 203 -20.94 -0.71 -8.09
N ARG A 204 -20.08 -0.71 -7.08
CA ARG A 204 -19.99 0.36 -6.09
C ARG A 204 -18.77 1.22 -6.37
N ILE A 205 -18.93 2.53 -6.19
CA ILE A 205 -17.87 3.52 -6.33
C ILE A 205 -17.75 4.35 -5.06
N ASP A 206 -16.53 4.72 -4.72
CA ASP A 206 -16.18 5.62 -3.64
C ASP A 206 -14.92 6.43 -4.03
N ASP A 207 -14.69 7.55 -3.34
CA ASP A 207 -13.46 8.36 -3.39
C ASP A 207 -12.94 8.65 -4.81
N LEU A 208 -13.83 9.15 -5.69
CA LEU A 208 -13.46 9.58 -7.04
C LEU A 208 -12.67 10.89 -6.98
N LYS A 209 -11.43 10.85 -7.47
CA LYS A 209 -10.53 11.98 -7.60
C LYS A 209 -10.11 12.17 -9.05
N ILE A 210 -10.18 13.40 -9.53
CA ILE A 210 -9.79 13.79 -10.89
C ILE A 210 -8.67 14.83 -10.77
N PHE A 211 -7.57 14.62 -11.48
CA PHE A 211 -6.40 15.51 -11.50
C PHE A 211 -6.12 15.98 -12.92
N ASN A 212 -5.64 17.22 -13.05
CA ASN A 212 -5.11 17.81 -14.29
C ASN A 212 -3.59 17.60 -14.44
N THR A 213 -3.08 16.54 -13.80
CA THR A 213 -1.68 16.12 -13.84
C THR A 213 -1.62 14.61 -14.02
N CYS A 214 -0.57 14.11 -14.67
CA CYS A 214 -0.26 12.69 -14.70
C CYS A 214 0.44 12.31 -13.38
N LEU A 215 -0.25 11.62 -12.48
CA LEU A 215 0.33 11.20 -11.21
C LEU A 215 1.43 10.16 -11.45
N THR A 216 2.51 10.30 -10.69
CA THR A 216 3.57 9.29 -10.59
C THR A 216 3.09 8.09 -9.78
N ILE A 217 3.74 6.95 -9.95
CA ILE A 217 3.39 5.76 -9.18
C ILE A 217 3.55 5.97 -7.68
N GLN A 218 4.53 6.76 -7.24
CA GLN A 218 4.72 7.11 -5.84
C GLN A 218 3.55 7.95 -5.29
N GLN A 219 2.99 8.85 -6.09
CA GLN A 219 1.80 9.62 -5.72
C GLN A 219 0.55 8.74 -5.66
N ILE A 220 0.38 7.83 -6.63
CA ILE A 220 -0.71 6.83 -6.60
C ILE A 220 -0.59 5.94 -5.37
N SER A 221 0.63 5.48 -5.05
CA SER A 221 0.92 4.71 -3.86
C SER A 221 0.48 5.47 -2.62
N LYS A 222 0.83 6.74 -2.43
CA LYS A 222 0.38 7.49 -1.24
C LYS A 222 -1.14 7.49 -1.04
N GLU A 223 -1.91 7.63 -2.10
CA GLU A 223 -3.38 7.58 -2.07
C GLU A 223 -3.92 6.15 -1.78
N TYR A 224 -3.18 5.13 -2.22
CA TYR A 224 -3.48 3.73 -1.89
C TYR A 224 -3.15 3.38 -0.43
N VAL A 225 -2.01 3.89 0.05
CA VAL A 225 -1.22 3.48 1.22
C VAL A 225 -1.68 4.15 2.51
N TYR A 226 -2.49 5.21 2.43
CA TYR A 226 -3.15 5.86 3.59
C TYR A 226 -2.19 6.07 4.79
N ASN A 227 -1.01 6.65 4.56
CA ASN A 227 0.03 6.88 5.57
C ASN A 227 0.66 5.63 6.20
N SER A 228 0.61 4.44 5.58
CA SER A 228 1.41 3.32 6.08
C SER A 228 2.90 3.66 5.99
N ASP A 229 3.56 3.57 7.14
CA ASP A 229 4.98 3.71 7.29
C ASP A 229 5.62 2.31 7.17
N LEU A 230 6.19 2.02 6.00
CA LEU A 230 6.91 0.78 5.75
C LEU A 230 8.26 0.72 6.48
N ASN A 231 8.71 1.79 7.13
CA ASN A 231 9.85 1.72 8.05
C ASN A 231 9.41 1.28 9.44
N ASN A 232 8.14 1.51 9.81
CA ASN A 232 7.61 1.07 11.10
C ASN A 232 7.65 -0.46 11.18
N GLY A 233 8.42 -0.95 12.14
CA GLY A 233 8.60 -2.37 12.41
C GLY A 233 9.49 -3.11 11.43
N LEU A 234 10.16 -2.42 10.49
CA LEU A 234 11.18 -3.04 9.66
C LEU A 234 12.39 -3.42 10.53
N VAL A 235 12.72 -4.69 10.56
CA VAL A 235 13.84 -5.26 11.34
C VAL A 235 15.07 -5.43 10.47
N ALA A 236 14.91 -5.94 9.26
CA ALA A 236 16.01 -6.13 8.33
C ALA A 236 15.51 -6.04 6.90
N PHE A 237 16.32 -5.45 6.04
CA PHE A 237 16.14 -5.49 4.59
C PHE A 237 17.46 -5.90 3.94
N TYR A 238 17.41 -6.91 3.06
CA TYR A 238 18.56 -7.37 2.28
C TYR A 238 18.29 -7.13 0.80
N ASP A 239 19.11 -6.27 0.18
CA ASP A 239 19.01 -5.94 -1.24
C ASP A 239 19.74 -6.94 -2.15
N PHE A 240 20.63 -7.76 -1.57
CA PHE A 240 21.50 -8.74 -2.25
C PHE A 240 22.32 -8.19 -3.43
N GLU A 241 22.61 -6.89 -3.45
CA GLU A 241 23.41 -6.24 -4.49
C GLU A 241 24.91 -6.54 -4.27
N ASN A 242 25.34 -7.77 -4.59
CA ASN A 242 26.67 -8.34 -4.32
C ASN A 242 27.06 -8.43 -2.85
N ASN A 243 26.09 -8.39 -1.95
CA ASN A 243 26.37 -8.38 -0.51
C ASN A 243 25.29 -9.13 0.27
N LEU A 244 25.59 -9.40 1.54
CA LEU A 244 24.71 -10.07 2.51
C LEU A 244 24.34 -9.14 3.68
N ASN A 245 24.59 -7.84 3.54
CA ASN A 245 24.37 -6.89 4.62
C ASN A 245 22.88 -6.57 4.72
N SER A 246 22.39 -6.41 5.96
CA SER A 246 21.12 -5.72 6.17
C SER A 246 21.33 -4.22 5.93
N LEU A 247 20.26 -3.51 5.56
CA LEU A 247 20.28 -2.07 5.29
C LEU A 247 20.95 -1.23 6.39
N ASP A 248 20.70 -1.58 7.65
CA ASP A 248 21.24 -0.91 8.84
C ASP A 248 22.56 -1.52 9.35
N GLY A 249 23.01 -2.63 8.76
CA GLY A 249 24.18 -3.38 9.18
C GLY A 249 24.03 -4.21 10.46
N ILE A 250 22.88 -4.20 11.12
CA ILE A 250 22.66 -4.84 12.44
C ILE A 250 22.46 -6.35 12.31
N HIS A 251 21.81 -6.78 11.23
CA HIS A 251 21.36 -8.16 11.03
C HIS A 251 22.06 -8.87 9.86
N ASN A 252 23.26 -8.42 9.48
CA ASN A 252 24.03 -8.98 8.35
C ASN A 252 24.07 -10.52 8.36
N LEU A 253 23.79 -11.10 7.20
CA LEU A 253 23.92 -12.52 6.96
C LEU A 253 25.40 -12.89 6.77
N GLN A 254 25.75 -14.07 7.27
CA GLN A 254 27.06 -14.69 7.12
C GLN A 254 26.95 -15.83 6.12
N PRO A 255 27.86 -15.92 5.13
CA PRO A 255 27.86 -17.03 4.20
C PRO A 255 28.41 -18.30 4.86
N SER A 256 27.88 -19.44 4.46
CA SER A 256 28.48 -20.76 4.66
C SER A 256 28.59 -21.45 3.31
N GLY A 257 29.82 -21.59 2.83
CA GLY A 257 30.12 -21.97 1.44
C GLY A 257 30.36 -20.76 0.54
N THR A 258 30.50 -21.00 -0.77
CA THR A 258 30.72 -19.94 -1.77
C THR A 258 29.38 -19.49 -2.35
N LEU A 259 29.09 -18.20 -2.29
CA LEU A 259 27.88 -17.60 -2.87
C LEU A 259 28.21 -16.92 -4.20
N GLU A 260 27.24 -16.97 -5.10
CA GLU A 260 27.25 -16.25 -6.37
C GLU A 260 26.11 -15.24 -6.38
N TYR A 261 26.22 -14.24 -7.26
CA TYR A 261 25.16 -13.28 -7.52
C TYR A 261 24.78 -13.32 -9.00
N LYS A 262 23.49 -13.26 -9.29
CA LYS A 262 22.92 -13.40 -10.64
C LYS A 262 21.87 -12.33 -10.88
N THR A 263 21.51 -12.10 -12.14
CA THR A 263 20.53 -11.07 -12.51
C THR A 263 19.19 -11.29 -11.80
N SER A 264 18.70 -10.22 -11.19
CA SER A 264 17.42 -10.19 -10.47
C SER A 264 16.23 -9.78 -11.34
N ILE A 265 15.03 -9.78 -10.74
CA ILE A 265 13.74 -9.40 -11.32
C ILE A 265 13.72 -7.99 -11.93
N ASP A 266 14.50 -7.05 -11.40
CA ASP A 266 14.56 -5.66 -11.86
C ASP A 266 15.86 -5.32 -12.60
N GLY A 267 16.65 -6.33 -12.97
CA GLY A 267 17.95 -6.16 -13.62
C GLY A 267 19.11 -5.91 -12.66
N GLY A 268 18.85 -5.79 -11.35
CA GLY A 268 19.87 -5.77 -10.28
C GLY A 268 20.48 -7.16 -10.04
N GLN A 269 20.98 -7.39 -8.82
CA GLN A 269 21.58 -8.66 -8.43
C GLN A 269 20.82 -9.37 -7.31
N ALA A 270 20.69 -10.67 -7.46
CA ALA A 270 20.10 -11.59 -6.50
C ALA A 270 21.16 -12.56 -6.00
N VAL A 271 21.08 -12.96 -4.72
CA VAL A 271 21.94 -14.02 -4.19
C VAL A 271 21.52 -15.36 -4.77
N SER A 272 22.49 -16.17 -5.22
CA SER A 272 22.27 -17.49 -5.80
C SER A 272 22.80 -18.59 -4.88
N PHE A 273 21.91 -19.52 -4.54
CA PHE A 273 22.25 -20.76 -3.83
C PHE A 273 22.26 -21.92 -4.83
N ASN A 274 23.33 -22.71 -4.80
CA ASN A 274 23.56 -23.80 -5.76
C ASN A 274 23.32 -25.20 -5.16
N GLY A 275 22.69 -25.28 -3.99
CA GLY A 275 22.50 -26.53 -3.25
C GLY A 275 23.68 -26.93 -2.34
N THR A 276 24.76 -26.14 -2.29
CA THR A 276 25.90 -26.38 -1.37
C THR A 276 26.26 -25.18 -0.50
N SER A 277 25.76 -23.99 -0.84
CA SER A 277 25.92 -22.77 -0.09
C SER A 277 24.64 -22.32 0.59
N LEU A 278 24.78 -21.57 1.68
CA LEU A 278 23.68 -20.95 2.42
C LEU A 278 24.16 -19.63 3.04
N ALA A 279 23.24 -18.83 3.55
CA ALA A 279 23.56 -17.69 4.39
C ALA A 279 22.71 -17.70 5.67
N TYR A 280 23.24 -17.17 6.77
CA TYR A 280 22.55 -17.20 8.06
C TYR A 280 22.92 -16.03 8.96
N ASN A 281 22.09 -15.71 9.94
CA ASN A 281 22.48 -14.90 11.09
C ASN A 281 21.86 -15.47 12.38
N THR A 282 22.31 -14.98 13.53
CA THR A 282 21.75 -15.31 14.84
C THR A 282 21.11 -14.10 15.53
N THR A 283 21.35 -12.89 15.02
CA THR A 283 20.89 -11.65 15.67
C THR A 283 19.39 -11.40 15.47
N LEU A 284 18.75 -11.97 14.44
CA LEU A 284 17.29 -11.86 14.26
C LEU A 284 16.48 -12.57 15.36
N ASN A 285 17.09 -13.52 16.08
CA ASN A 285 16.42 -14.25 17.16
C ASN A 285 15.83 -13.31 18.22
N THR A 286 16.57 -12.28 18.61
CA THR A 286 16.10 -11.31 19.61
C THR A 286 15.16 -10.26 19.02
N ALA A 287 15.32 -9.91 17.74
CA ALA A 287 14.52 -8.89 17.07
C ALA A 287 13.10 -9.37 16.72
N ILE A 288 12.93 -10.65 16.40
CA ILE A 288 11.62 -11.29 16.21
C ILE A 288 11.17 -11.92 17.54
N SER A 289 11.04 -11.07 18.56
CA SER A 289 10.64 -11.47 19.93
C SER A 289 9.16 -11.28 20.21
N GLN A 290 8.47 -10.39 19.49
CA GLN A 290 7.08 -10.01 19.74
C GLN A 290 6.04 -10.87 19.00
N GLN A 291 6.45 -11.98 18.37
CA GLN A 291 5.57 -13.07 17.89
C GLN A 291 4.49 -12.67 16.89
N ASN A 292 4.59 -11.44 16.39
CA ASN A 292 3.96 -10.94 15.19
C ASN A 292 5.09 -10.58 14.24
N TYR A 293 5.05 -11.08 13.01
CA TYR A 293 6.07 -10.73 12.02
C TYR A 293 5.58 -10.96 10.61
N THR A 294 6.25 -10.31 9.66
CA THR A 294 6.07 -10.53 8.23
C THR A 294 7.41 -10.68 7.56
N ILE A 295 7.52 -11.63 6.64
CA ILE A 295 8.70 -11.81 5.80
C ILE A 295 8.26 -11.72 4.35
N CYS A 296 8.76 -10.74 3.61
CA CYS A 296 8.52 -10.55 2.19
C CYS A 296 9.83 -10.78 1.42
N PHE A 297 9.79 -11.48 0.29
CA PHE A 297 10.96 -11.71 -0.54
C PHE A 297 10.57 -12.13 -1.96
N TRP A 298 11.51 -11.98 -2.88
CA TRP A 298 11.43 -12.51 -4.23
C TRP A 298 12.27 -13.76 -4.31
N GLU A 299 11.72 -14.78 -4.96
CA GLU A 299 12.40 -16.03 -5.20
C GLU A 299 12.26 -16.44 -6.66
N PHE A 300 13.34 -17.02 -7.20
CA PHE A 300 13.34 -17.68 -8.49
C PHE A 300 13.94 -19.08 -8.33
N ARG A 301 13.21 -20.10 -8.80
CA ARG A 301 13.69 -21.49 -8.79
C ARG A 301 13.99 -21.94 -10.21
N PRO A 302 15.26 -22.10 -10.62
CA PRO A 302 15.60 -22.54 -11.97
C PRO A 302 15.20 -23.99 -12.25
N TYR A 303 15.21 -24.82 -11.20
CA TYR A 303 15.03 -26.27 -11.30
C TYR A 303 14.10 -26.78 -10.19
N PRO A 304 13.46 -27.95 -10.39
CA PRO A 304 12.78 -28.65 -9.31
C PRO A 304 13.69 -28.89 -8.11
N ALA A 305 13.09 -29.05 -6.92
CA ALA A 305 13.82 -29.37 -5.70
C ALA A 305 14.62 -30.67 -5.86
N THR A 306 15.93 -30.60 -5.57
CA THR A 306 16.85 -31.75 -5.65
C THR A 306 17.06 -32.44 -4.29
N THR A 307 16.58 -31.82 -3.21
CA THR A 307 16.67 -32.33 -1.83
C THR A 307 15.28 -32.55 -1.24
N ALA A 308 15.17 -33.41 -0.23
CA ALA A 308 13.90 -33.77 0.39
C ALA A 308 13.18 -32.57 1.02
N TYR A 309 13.93 -31.55 1.46
CA TYR A 309 13.43 -30.38 2.16
C TYR A 309 14.05 -29.10 1.60
N SER A 310 14.01 -28.89 0.28
CA SER A 310 14.65 -27.74 -0.39
C SER A 310 14.11 -26.40 0.15
N THR A 311 14.84 -25.82 1.11
CA THR A 311 14.37 -24.74 1.98
C THR A 311 14.83 -23.37 1.46
N SER A 312 13.87 -22.49 1.24
CA SER A 312 14.13 -21.10 0.85
C SER A 312 14.66 -20.30 2.04
N TYR A 313 13.92 -20.35 3.14
CA TYR A 313 14.36 -19.83 4.43
C TYR A 313 13.83 -20.68 5.59
N GLU A 314 14.52 -20.62 6.72
CA GLU A 314 14.09 -21.21 7.99
C GLU A 314 14.36 -20.23 9.15
N LEU A 315 13.35 -19.98 9.98
CA LEU A 315 13.49 -19.24 11.23
C LEU A 315 13.64 -20.23 12.37
N PHE A 316 14.80 -20.21 13.03
CA PHE A 316 15.02 -20.78 14.36
C PHE A 316 14.78 -22.30 14.43
N GLY A 317 15.04 -23.00 13.30
CA GLY A 317 14.73 -24.42 13.13
C GLY A 317 13.22 -24.74 13.13
N SER A 318 12.35 -23.73 13.03
CA SER A 318 10.92 -23.81 13.33
C SER A 318 10.03 -23.43 12.15
N GLN A 319 9.88 -22.13 11.85
CA GLN A 319 9.10 -21.72 10.68
C GLN A 319 9.94 -21.95 9.43
N TYR A 320 9.32 -22.52 8.41
CA TYR A 320 9.98 -22.76 7.13
C TYR A 320 9.12 -22.38 5.95
N PHE A 321 9.80 -21.98 4.89
CA PHE A 321 9.23 -21.96 3.54
C PHE A 321 10.10 -22.88 2.67
N ARG A 322 9.56 -24.04 2.29
CA ARG A 322 10.36 -25.08 1.64
C ARG A 322 9.55 -25.93 0.68
N VAL A 323 10.23 -26.53 -0.30
CA VAL A 323 9.65 -27.61 -1.09
C VAL A 323 9.85 -28.93 -0.37
N ARG A 324 8.76 -29.66 -0.17
CA ARG A 324 8.72 -31.02 0.40
C ARG A 324 7.69 -31.83 -0.38
N GLN A 325 8.05 -33.05 -0.79
CA GLN A 325 7.16 -33.90 -1.60
C GLN A 325 6.64 -33.15 -2.84
N SER A 326 7.53 -32.47 -3.56
CA SER A 326 7.23 -31.69 -4.77
C SER A 326 6.23 -30.54 -4.60
N THR A 327 5.91 -30.17 -3.35
CA THR A 327 4.96 -29.09 -3.04
C THR A 327 5.67 -28.02 -2.24
N LEU A 328 5.46 -26.75 -2.58
CA LEU A 328 5.94 -25.63 -1.76
C LEU A 328 5.03 -25.50 -0.54
N ARG A 329 5.63 -25.55 0.65
CA ARG A 329 4.92 -25.63 1.92
C ARG A 329 5.46 -24.64 2.94
N ILE A 330 4.55 -24.25 3.83
CA ILE A 330 4.87 -23.47 5.00
C ILE A 330 4.18 -24.02 6.25
N SER A 331 4.93 -24.05 7.35
CA SER A 331 4.43 -24.24 8.70
C SER A 331 5.40 -23.61 9.70
N ALA A 332 5.00 -23.59 10.96
CA ALA A 332 5.75 -23.12 12.10
C ALA A 332 5.49 -24.02 13.31
N ALA A 333 6.51 -24.32 14.10
CA ALA A 333 6.31 -24.98 15.38
C ALA A 333 5.83 -23.96 16.42
N TYR A 334 4.90 -24.38 17.28
CA TYR A 334 4.41 -23.55 18.38
C TYR A 334 4.67 -24.18 19.77
N ASN A 335 5.20 -25.41 19.80
CA ASN A 335 5.92 -25.97 20.94
C ASN A 335 6.96 -27.01 20.45
N ALA A 336 7.60 -27.71 21.39
CA ALA A 336 8.68 -28.66 21.11
C ALA A 336 8.26 -29.89 20.28
N THR A 337 6.97 -30.24 20.26
CA THR A 337 6.48 -31.50 19.65
C THR A 337 5.38 -31.29 18.61
N THR A 338 4.78 -30.10 18.53
CA THR A 338 3.68 -29.81 17.59
C THR A 338 3.92 -28.56 16.77
N SER A 339 3.40 -28.61 15.54
CA SER A 339 3.45 -27.53 14.56
C SER A 339 2.06 -27.16 14.08
N MET A 340 1.94 -25.96 13.53
CA MET A 340 0.73 -25.52 12.85
C MET A 340 0.44 -26.45 11.65
N PRO A 341 -0.82 -26.62 11.25
CA PRO A 341 -1.14 -27.34 10.02
C PRO A 341 -0.37 -26.75 8.82
N GLU A 342 0.30 -27.60 8.05
CA GLU A 342 1.03 -27.18 6.86
C GLU A 342 0.07 -26.55 5.85
N ILE A 343 0.48 -25.42 5.28
CA ILE A 343 -0.16 -24.83 4.10
C ILE A 343 0.56 -25.37 2.87
N ASP A 344 -0.19 -26.05 1.99
CA ASP A 344 0.27 -26.53 0.69
C ASP A 344 -0.03 -25.49 -0.40
N LEU A 345 0.99 -24.92 -1.04
CA LEU A 345 0.86 -24.13 -2.26
C LEU A 345 0.92 -25.07 -3.48
N ARG A 346 -0.17 -25.81 -3.75
CA ARG A 346 -0.27 -26.70 -4.93
C ARG A 346 -0.43 -25.89 -6.22
N ASN A 347 0.06 -26.43 -7.34
CA ASN A 347 -0.16 -25.91 -8.71
C ASN A 347 0.43 -24.52 -9.02
N SER A 348 1.34 -23.98 -8.22
CA SER A 348 2.09 -22.80 -8.67
C SER A 348 3.11 -23.22 -9.73
N SER A 349 2.98 -22.71 -10.95
CA SER A 349 4.10 -22.66 -11.89
C SER A 349 5.08 -21.61 -11.38
N PHE A 350 5.94 -21.99 -10.44
CA PHE A 350 6.99 -21.11 -9.88
C PHE A 350 8.38 -21.41 -10.45
N LEU A 351 8.54 -22.57 -11.10
CA LEU A 351 9.79 -22.93 -11.76
C LEU A 351 10.06 -22.01 -12.95
N GLY A 352 11.27 -21.46 -13.01
CA GLY A 352 11.70 -20.56 -14.07
C GLY A 352 11.02 -19.19 -14.05
N LEU A 353 10.32 -18.83 -12.98
CA LEU A 353 9.65 -17.53 -12.83
C LEU A 353 10.03 -16.90 -11.49
N TRP A 354 10.21 -15.58 -11.49
CA TRP A 354 10.32 -14.82 -10.26
C TRP A 354 8.94 -14.72 -9.61
N LYS A 355 8.88 -14.97 -8.31
CA LYS A 355 7.67 -14.89 -7.49
C LYS A 355 7.92 -14.05 -6.26
N HIS A 356 6.98 -13.18 -5.93
CA HIS A 356 6.99 -12.47 -4.66
C HIS A 356 6.18 -13.26 -3.63
N TYR A 357 6.78 -13.58 -2.50
CA TYR A 357 6.11 -14.22 -1.38
C TYR A 357 6.09 -13.29 -0.18
N ALA A 358 4.96 -13.26 0.54
CA ALA A 358 4.89 -12.68 1.87
C ALA A 358 4.25 -13.66 2.85
N ILE A 359 4.89 -13.85 4.00
CA ILE A 359 4.45 -14.74 5.05
C ILE A 359 4.16 -13.89 6.27
N THR A 360 2.94 -13.94 6.78
CA THR A 360 2.57 -13.28 8.05
C THR A 360 2.40 -14.33 9.13
N PHE A 361 2.94 -14.06 10.32
CA PHE A 361 2.64 -14.81 11.54
C PHE A 361 1.99 -13.84 12.53
N SER A 362 0.77 -14.16 12.96
CA SER A 362 -0.10 -13.27 13.74
C SER A 362 -0.60 -13.98 14.99
N LYS A 363 -0.04 -13.62 16.14
CA LYS A 363 -0.56 -14.00 17.46
C LYS A 363 -1.69 -13.04 17.86
N LEU A 364 -2.90 -13.59 17.85
CA LEU A 364 -4.14 -12.93 18.27
C LEU A 364 -4.44 -13.24 19.74
N ALA A 365 -5.48 -12.63 20.30
CA ALA A 365 -5.82 -12.78 21.72
C ALA A 365 -6.11 -14.24 22.14
N SER A 366 -6.68 -15.05 21.24
CA SER A 366 -7.07 -16.44 21.50
C SER A 366 -6.61 -17.44 20.43
N SER A 367 -5.83 -16.99 19.45
CA SER A 367 -5.43 -17.82 18.32
C SER A 367 -4.08 -17.38 17.76
N THR A 368 -3.50 -18.20 16.91
CA THR A 368 -2.32 -17.82 16.13
C THR A 368 -2.54 -18.24 14.69
N ASN A 369 -2.28 -17.33 13.77
CA ASN A 369 -2.49 -17.49 12.35
C ASN A 369 -1.17 -17.36 11.60
N ILE A 370 -0.98 -18.22 10.60
CA ILE A 370 0.05 -18.07 9.59
C ILE A 370 -0.65 -17.93 8.24
N ALA A 371 -0.28 -16.92 7.46
CA ALA A 371 -0.84 -16.70 6.14
C ALA A 371 0.27 -16.52 5.12
N VAL A 372 0.00 -16.94 3.89
CA VAL A 372 0.93 -16.82 2.78
C VAL A 372 0.27 -16.12 1.61
N TYR A 373 0.97 -15.11 1.12
CA TYR A 373 0.63 -14.33 -0.05
C TYR A 373 1.62 -14.68 -1.16
N GLU A 374 1.13 -14.88 -2.37
CA GLU A 374 1.95 -15.03 -3.57
C GLU A 374 1.52 -13.96 -4.57
N ASP A 375 2.50 -13.23 -5.08
CA ASP A 375 2.33 -12.08 -5.97
C ASP A 375 1.32 -11.06 -5.41
N GLY A 376 1.33 -10.89 -4.09
CA GLY A 376 0.53 -9.92 -3.34
C GLY A 376 -0.89 -10.37 -3.02
N ILE A 377 -1.29 -11.56 -3.47
CA ILE A 377 -2.62 -12.12 -3.27
C ILE A 377 -2.55 -13.17 -2.17
N LEU A 378 -3.46 -13.10 -1.18
CA LEU A 378 -3.60 -14.14 -0.16
C LEU A 378 -3.91 -15.49 -0.83
N LYS A 379 -3.02 -16.46 -0.69
CA LYS A 379 -3.23 -17.82 -1.24
C LYS A 379 -3.92 -18.72 -0.24
N SER A 380 -3.47 -18.69 1.00
CA SER A 380 -4.02 -19.52 2.06
C SER A 380 -3.57 -19.03 3.43
N SER A 381 -4.28 -19.46 4.46
CA SER A 381 -3.90 -19.26 5.85
C SER A 381 -4.30 -20.48 6.68
N SER A 382 -3.60 -20.66 7.79
CA SER A 382 -3.80 -21.73 8.76
C SER A 382 -3.80 -21.12 10.15
N ASN A 383 -4.65 -21.61 11.04
CA ASN A 383 -4.78 -21.09 12.38
C ASN A 383 -4.85 -22.22 13.42
N ILE A 384 -4.38 -21.92 14.62
CA ILE A 384 -4.59 -22.73 15.83
C ILE A 384 -5.47 -21.95 16.80
N THR A 385 -6.23 -22.65 17.64
CA THR A 385 -7.19 -22.06 18.60
C THR A 385 -6.55 -21.72 19.95
N GLN A 386 -5.23 -21.53 19.98
CA GLN A 386 -4.51 -20.98 21.12
C GLN A 386 -3.62 -19.84 20.66
N ALA A 387 -3.43 -18.84 21.53
CA ALA A 387 -2.44 -17.80 21.31
C ALA A 387 -1.04 -18.35 21.66
N ALA A 388 -0.31 -18.81 20.66
CA ALA A 388 1.03 -19.37 20.83
C ALA A 388 2.10 -18.51 20.16
N ASP A 389 3.28 -18.61 20.74
CA ASP A 389 4.51 -18.05 20.19
C ASP A 389 5.10 -19.02 19.16
N LEU A 390 5.87 -18.49 18.21
CA LEU A 390 6.80 -19.31 17.44
C LEU A 390 7.77 -19.98 18.41
N TYR A 391 7.72 -21.31 18.45
CA TYR A 391 8.67 -22.09 19.23
C TYR A 391 10.01 -22.10 18.50
N LYS A 392 11.08 -21.69 19.17
CA LYS A 392 12.42 -21.58 18.60
C LYS A 392 13.26 -22.78 19.06
N PHE A 393 13.69 -23.63 18.14
CA PHE A 393 14.57 -24.75 18.47
C PHE A 393 16.02 -24.31 18.62
N ASN A 394 16.43 -23.33 17.82
CA ASN A 394 17.75 -22.70 17.87
C ASN A 394 17.61 -21.18 17.59
N ASP A 395 18.73 -20.48 17.45
CA ASP A 395 18.77 -19.02 17.24
C ASP A 395 19.04 -18.60 15.79
N LYS A 396 19.15 -19.55 14.85
CA LYS A 396 19.56 -19.28 13.47
C LYS A 396 18.40 -18.92 12.58
N PHE A 397 18.49 -17.78 11.91
CA PHE A 397 17.75 -17.51 10.68
C PHE A 397 18.63 -17.91 9.50
N THR A 398 18.11 -18.76 8.60
CA THR A 398 18.86 -19.25 7.43
C THR A 398 18.12 -18.99 6.13
N ILE A 399 18.87 -18.71 5.07
CA ILE A 399 18.40 -18.70 3.68
C ILE A 399 19.22 -19.66 2.82
N GLY A 400 18.56 -20.30 1.85
CA GLY A 400 19.16 -21.33 0.98
C GLY A 400 19.37 -22.71 1.63
N SER A 401 19.03 -22.87 2.91
CA SER A 401 19.05 -24.14 3.65
C SER A 401 18.26 -24.04 4.96
N GLY A 402 18.44 -25.00 5.86
CA GLY A 402 17.90 -25.02 7.22
C GLY A 402 18.78 -25.81 8.19
N THR A 403 18.32 -25.93 9.42
CA THR A 403 19.05 -26.47 10.57
C THR A 403 18.31 -27.63 11.24
N ASP A 404 19.01 -28.48 11.98
CA ASP A 404 18.35 -29.33 12.97
C ASP A 404 18.00 -28.54 14.24
N ALA A 405 17.40 -29.21 15.24
CA ALA A 405 17.04 -28.57 16.50
C ALA A 405 18.24 -28.05 17.30
N MET A 406 19.45 -28.58 17.07
CA MET A 406 20.68 -28.12 17.72
C MET A 406 21.35 -26.97 16.95
N GLY A 407 20.80 -26.57 15.80
CA GLY A 407 21.35 -25.51 14.96
C GLY A 407 22.41 -25.99 13.97
N ASN A 408 22.61 -27.28 13.76
CA ASN A 408 23.53 -27.79 12.73
C ASN A 408 22.89 -27.64 11.35
N PHE A 409 23.63 -27.16 10.35
CA PHE A 409 23.13 -27.05 8.98
C PHE A 409 22.92 -28.43 8.36
N MET A 410 21.78 -28.59 7.66
CA MET A 410 21.36 -29.89 7.13
C MET A 410 21.42 -29.90 5.60
N SER A 411 22.29 -30.72 5.02
CA SER A 411 22.43 -30.84 3.55
C SER A 411 21.12 -31.26 2.86
N VAL A 412 20.30 -32.09 3.52
CA VAL A 412 18.96 -32.48 3.05
C VAL A 412 17.97 -31.32 2.96
N LYS A 413 18.32 -30.15 3.52
CA LYS A 413 17.53 -28.91 3.46
C LYS A 413 18.04 -27.89 2.44
N ASN A 414 19.21 -28.12 1.83
CA ASN A 414 19.80 -27.19 0.89
C ASN A 414 18.91 -26.94 -0.33
N ALA A 415 18.88 -25.70 -0.81
CA ALA A 415 18.10 -25.31 -1.96
C ALA A 415 18.94 -24.81 -3.14
N ASN A 416 18.38 -24.97 -4.33
CA ASN A 416 18.88 -24.37 -5.56
C ASN A 416 17.85 -23.32 -6.02
N LEU A 417 18.14 -22.06 -5.72
CA LEU A 417 17.25 -20.92 -5.95
C LEU A 417 18.06 -19.63 -5.98
N LEU A 418 17.45 -18.58 -6.51
CA LEU A 418 17.87 -17.20 -6.34
C LEU A 418 16.89 -16.50 -5.41
N MET A 419 17.39 -15.57 -4.61
CA MET A 419 16.58 -14.76 -3.71
C MET A 419 16.96 -13.29 -3.87
N ASP A 420 15.96 -12.41 -3.88
CA ASP A 420 16.18 -10.98 -3.89
C ASP A 420 15.19 -10.22 -2.97
N LYS A 421 15.56 -9.01 -2.59
CA LYS A 421 14.77 -8.01 -1.86
C LYS A 421 14.01 -8.60 -0.67
N MET A 422 14.74 -9.10 0.32
CA MET A 422 14.13 -9.71 1.50
C MET A 422 13.88 -8.68 2.60
N PHE A 423 12.61 -8.44 2.92
CA PHE A 423 12.17 -7.57 4.01
C PHE A 423 11.66 -8.42 5.18
N ILE A 424 12.06 -8.06 6.39
CA ILE A 424 11.65 -8.71 7.63
C ILE A 424 11.06 -7.65 8.56
N TYR A 425 9.82 -7.83 8.96
CA TYR A 425 9.08 -6.95 9.87
C TYR A 425 8.76 -7.65 11.19
N ASN A 426 8.82 -6.93 12.32
CA ASN A 426 8.35 -7.41 13.64
C ASN A 426 6.86 -7.12 13.88
N ARG A 427 6.09 -6.98 12.80
CA ARG A 427 4.64 -6.82 12.83
C ARG A 427 3.99 -7.55 11.67
N VAL A 428 2.69 -7.76 11.78
CA VAL A 428 1.87 -8.24 10.67
C VAL A 428 1.61 -7.06 9.73
N LEU A 429 2.09 -7.18 8.49
CA LEU A 429 1.75 -6.26 7.42
C LEU A 429 0.33 -6.53 6.93
N LYS A 430 -0.37 -5.47 6.55
CA LYS A 430 -1.65 -5.60 5.86
C LYS A 430 -1.41 -5.92 4.39
N GLU A 431 -2.41 -6.50 3.73
CA GLU A 431 -2.34 -6.91 2.31
C GLU A 431 -1.89 -5.76 1.38
N TYR A 432 -2.35 -4.53 1.65
CA TYR A 432 -1.93 -3.37 0.85
C TYR A 432 -0.46 -3.00 1.06
N GLU A 433 0.10 -3.20 2.27
CA GLU A 433 1.52 -2.97 2.55
C GLU A 433 2.38 -4.03 1.86
N ILE A 434 1.90 -5.28 1.83
CA ILE A 434 2.50 -6.38 1.09
C ILE A 434 2.54 -6.07 -0.41
N ASN A 435 1.43 -5.57 -0.98
CA ASN A 435 1.39 -5.16 -2.38
C ASN A 435 2.28 -3.96 -2.66
N LEU A 436 2.36 -2.99 -1.74
CA LEU A 436 3.28 -1.87 -1.87
C LEU A 436 4.73 -2.34 -1.93
N ILE A 437 5.15 -3.24 -1.04
CA ILE A 437 6.49 -3.85 -1.09
C ILE A 437 6.69 -4.53 -2.45
N LYS A 438 5.77 -5.42 -2.85
CA LYS A 438 5.85 -6.15 -4.11
C LYS A 438 5.99 -5.26 -5.35
N ASP A 439 5.22 -4.19 -5.42
CA ASP A 439 5.14 -3.37 -6.63
C ASP A 439 6.14 -2.23 -6.63
N GLN A 440 6.64 -1.82 -5.45
CA GLN A 440 7.44 -0.62 -5.26
C GLN A 440 8.64 -0.85 -4.35
N HIS A 441 9.24 -2.04 -4.33
CA HIS A 441 10.35 -2.36 -3.42
C HIS A 441 11.51 -1.36 -3.52
N GLN A 442 11.78 -0.79 -4.70
CA GLN A 442 12.82 0.25 -4.86
C GLN A 442 12.51 1.54 -4.08
N ASN A 443 11.23 1.82 -3.87
CA ASN A 443 10.73 2.99 -3.15
C ASN A 443 10.17 2.65 -1.77
N ALA A 444 10.04 1.36 -1.42
CA ALA A 444 9.35 0.87 -0.23
C ALA A 444 9.83 1.58 1.05
N LEU A 445 11.12 1.86 1.13
CA LEU A 445 11.76 2.51 2.27
C LEU A 445 11.79 4.04 2.17
N SER A 446 11.51 4.58 0.99
CA SER A 446 11.38 6.02 0.74
C SER A 446 9.99 6.55 1.09
N TYR A 447 9.01 5.68 1.36
CA TYR A 447 7.69 6.07 1.90
C TYR A 447 7.78 6.34 3.40
N THR A 448 8.58 7.33 3.79
CA THR A 448 8.43 7.93 5.11
C THR A 448 7.14 8.72 5.09
N SER A 449 6.16 8.36 5.92
CA SER A 449 5.23 9.37 6.38
C SER A 449 6.07 10.51 6.96
N LEU A 450 5.75 11.77 6.65
CA LEU A 450 6.42 12.93 7.27
C LEU A 450 6.15 13.01 8.80
N SER A 451 5.60 11.95 9.42
CA SER A 451 5.65 11.82 10.86
C SER A 451 7.04 11.30 11.24
N SER A 452 7.92 12.20 11.65
CA SER A 452 9.01 11.81 12.53
C SER A 452 8.37 11.07 13.72
N SER A 453 8.83 9.84 13.99
CA SER A 453 8.45 9.06 15.18
C SER A 453 8.66 9.84 16.49
N ASP A 454 9.47 10.89 16.45
CA ASP A 454 9.69 11.83 17.56
C ASP A 454 8.51 12.77 17.85
N PHE A 455 7.50 12.88 16.99
CA PHE A 455 6.40 13.86 17.19
C PHE A 455 5.18 13.31 17.94
N ASN A 456 5.01 11.99 18.07
CA ASN A 456 3.74 11.41 18.56
C ASN A 456 3.85 10.46 19.76
N ASN A 457 5.05 10.10 20.24
CA ASN A 457 5.12 9.09 21.30
C ASN A 457 4.70 9.59 22.70
N ASN A 458 4.57 10.90 22.91
CA ASN A 458 4.13 11.46 24.19
C ASN A 458 3.05 12.55 24.03
N SER A 459 2.03 12.37 23.18
CA SER A 459 0.97 13.39 23.07
C SER A 459 0.12 13.46 24.35
N ILE A 460 -0.03 14.65 24.96
CA ILE A 460 -0.91 14.85 26.14
C ILE A 460 -2.20 15.59 25.77
N LYS A 461 -3.25 15.41 26.58
CA LYS A 461 -4.49 16.17 26.44
C LYS A 461 -4.32 17.53 27.12
N ALA A 462 -4.34 18.60 26.30
CA ALA A 462 -4.42 19.98 26.76
C ALA A 462 -5.71 20.64 26.27
N THR A 463 -6.40 21.35 27.14
CA THR A 463 -7.58 22.17 26.84
C THR A 463 -7.24 23.63 27.10
N LEU A 464 -7.68 24.51 26.20
CA LEU A 464 -7.39 25.93 26.23
C LEU A 464 -8.68 26.71 26.37
N TYR A 465 -8.73 27.67 27.28
CA TYR A 465 -9.90 28.53 27.43
C TYR A 465 -9.57 29.92 28.03
N PRO A 466 -10.28 30.97 27.58
CA PRO A 466 -11.23 30.95 26.46
C PRO A 466 -10.51 30.83 25.10
N ILE A 467 -11.19 30.30 24.08
CA ILE A 467 -10.80 30.44 22.66
C ILE A 467 -12.04 30.92 21.90
N PRO A 468 -11.99 32.05 21.16
CA PRO A 468 -10.89 33.02 21.11
C PRO A 468 -10.58 33.69 22.46
N THR A 469 -9.34 34.16 22.64
CA THR A 469 -8.87 34.83 23.86
C THR A 469 -8.46 36.27 23.58
N GLN A 470 -8.63 37.16 24.57
CA GLN A 470 -8.22 38.56 24.46
C GLN A 470 -6.95 38.87 25.26
N ASN A 471 -6.88 38.48 26.53
CA ASN A 471 -5.76 38.87 27.40
C ASN A 471 -5.15 37.68 28.12
N ILE A 472 -5.98 36.85 28.75
CA ILE A 472 -5.54 35.73 29.56
C ILE A 472 -5.97 34.42 28.90
N LEU A 473 -5.03 33.50 28.73
CA LEU A 473 -5.27 32.14 28.26
C LEU A 473 -4.98 31.16 29.39
N ASN A 474 -5.95 30.32 29.71
CA ASN A 474 -5.78 29.22 30.66
C ASN A 474 -5.54 27.91 29.91
N ILE A 475 -4.66 27.09 30.46
CA ILE A 475 -4.20 25.81 29.95
C ILE A 475 -4.53 24.76 31.01
N ASP A 476 -5.44 23.87 30.67
CA ASP A 476 -5.82 22.75 31.51
C ASP A 476 -5.19 21.46 30.97
N ILE A 477 -4.34 20.86 31.80
CA ILE A 477 -3.62 19.61 31.55
C ILE A 477 -3.57 18.80 32.85
N GLU A 478 -3.53 17.48 32.72
CA GLU A 478 -3.54 16.53 33.83
C GLU A 478 -2.29 16.65 34.71
N ASN A 479 -1.10 16.71 34.09
CA ASN A 479 0.18 16.85 34.79
C ASN A 479 0.58 18.32 35.01
N ASP A 480 1.68 18.56 35.72
CA ASP A 480 2.25 19.90 35.85
C ASP A 480 2.99 20.33 34.58
N ILE A 481 2.93 21.63 34.29
CA ILE A 481 3.58 22.23 33.12
C ILE A 481 5.09 22.34 33.38
N LYS A 482 5.87 21.85 32.43
CA LYS A 482 7.31 22.12 32.33
C LYS A 482 7.57 23.37 31.49
N SER A 483 6.88 23.50 30.35
CA SER A 483 6.99 24.69 29.50
C SER A 483 5.77 24.94 28.64
N VAL A 484 5.54 26.22 28.34
CA VAL A 484 4.55 26.74 27.41
C VAL A 484 5.26 27.69 26.46
N GLU A 485 5.16 27.43 25.16
CA GLU A 485 5.81 28.22 24.12
C GLU A 485 4.77 28.67 23.08
N ILE A 486 4.79 29.95 22.70
CA ILE A 486 3.96 30.46 21.59
C ILE A 486 4.86 30.75 20.41
N PHE A 487 4.41 30.34 19.23
CA PHE A 487 5.04 30.56 17.95
C PHE A 487 4.12 31.35 17.01
N ASN A 488 4.71 32.16 16.14
CA ASN A 488 4.00 32.72 14.99
C ASN A 488 3.84 31.64 13.89
N LEU A 489 3.07 31.96 12.83
CA LEU A 489 2.83 31.02 11.72
C LEU A 489 4.10 30.70 10.89
N GLN A 490 5.16 31.49 11.04
CA GLN A 490 6.48 31.25 10.45
C GLN A 490 7.36 30.33 11.32
N GLY A 491 6.86 29.84 12.46
CA GLY A 491 7.57 28.93 13.37
C GLY A 491 8.57 29.62 14.30
N GLN A 492 8.60 30.95 14.36
CA GLN A 492 9.44 31.70 15.29
C GLN A 492 8.80 31.71 16.67
N LYS A 493 9.57 31.37 17.71
CA LYS A 493 9.13 31.46 19.11
C LYS A 493 9.04 32.93 19.52
N ILE A 494 7.86 33.34 19.98
CA ILE A 494 7.56 34.71 20.38
C ILE A 494 7.20 34.85 21.86
N PHE A 495 6.98 33.73 22.57
CA PHE A 495 6.70 33.74 24.01
C PHE A 495 7.12 32.43 24.68
N TYR A 496 7.44 32.51 25.97
CA TYR A 496 7.75 31.37 26.84
C TYR A 496 7.15 31.60 28.23
N SER A 497 6.63 30.55 28.85
CA SER A 497 6.15 30.51 30.24
C SER A 497 6.25 29.09 30.80
N ASN A 498 6.09 28.95 32.11
CA ASN A 498 5.93 27.68 32.82
C ASN A 498 4.62 27.62 33.64
N ASN A 499 3.71 28.59 33.44
CA ASN A 499 2.45 28.70 34.18
C ASN A 499 1.25 28.18 33.37
N LYS A 500 0.26 27.60 34.06
CA LYS A 500 -1.05 27.18 33.47
C LYS A 500 -1.92 28.36 33.03
N GLN A 501 -1.65 29.56 33.52
CA GLN A 501 -2.29 30.80 33.09
C GLN A 501 -1.24 31.73 32.51
N ILE A 502 -1.47 32.20 31.28
CA ILE A 502 -0.54 33.10 30.58
C ILE A 502 -1.25 34.37 30.11
N ASN A 503 -0.57 35.50 30.27
CA ASN A 503 -1.02 36.78 29.74
C ASN A 503 -0.43 36.98 28.34
N ILE A 504 -1.29 37.12 27.34
CA ILE A 504 -0.97 37.27 25.92
C ILE A 504 -1.43 38.63 25.36
N SER A 505 -1.70 39.62 26.22
CA SER A 505 -2.16 40.95 25.78
C SER A 505 -1.19 41.67 24.86
N PHE A 506 0.09 41.31 24.90
CA PHE A 506 1.15 41.84 24.04
C PHE A 506 1.10 41.31 22.58
N LEU A 507 0.32 40.26 22.31
CA LEU A 507 0.15 39.71 20.97
C LEU A 507 -0.86 40.53 20.18
N ASN A 508 -0.55 40.81 18.91
CA ASN A 508 -1.53 41.37 17.97
C ASN A 508 -2.65 40.36 17.67
N ALA A 509 -3.82 40.85 17.26
CA ALA A 509 -4.92 40.00 16.82
C ALA A 509 -4.46 39.06 15.67
N GLY A 510 -4.80 37.78 15.76
CA GLY A 510 -4.32 36.76 14.82
C GLY A 510 -4.30 35.34 15.36
N VAL A 511 -3.78 34.41 14.53
CA VAL A 511 -3.64 32.99 14.88
C VAL A 511 -2.19 32.68 15.26
N TYR A 512 -2.02 31.95 16.35
CA TYR A 512 -0.72 31.53 16.88
C TYR A 512 -0.73 30.04 17.21
N ILE A 513 0.46 29.45 17.35
CA ILE A 513 0.64 28.06 17.74
C ILE A 513 1.17 28.02 19.18
N LEU A 514 0.48 27.31 20.07
CA LEU A 514 0.91 27.02 21.42
C LEU A 514 1.48 25.60 21.48
N ARG A 515 2.68 25.44 22.03
CA ARG A 515 3.27 24.15 22.43
C ARG A 515 3.34 24.08 23.95
N VAL A 516 2.78 23.05 24.53
CA VAL A 516 2.82 22.77 25.97
C VAL A 516 3.62 21.48 26.17
N GLU A 517 4.58 21.50 27.09
CA GLU A 517 5.31 20.32 27.55
C GLU A 517 5.05 20.14 29.04
N ASP A 518 4.67 18.93 29.46
CA ASP A 518 4.51 18.58 30.88
C ASP A 518 5.83 18.07 31.49
N ILE A 519 5.83 17.87 32.80
CA ILE A 519 6.99 17.33 33.54
C ILE A 519 7.42 15.93 33.10
N ASN A 520 6.54 15.16 32.46
CA ASN A 520 6.78 13.79 31.97
C ASN A 520 7.25 13.77 30.50
N LYS A 521 7.61 14.93 29.93
CA LYS A 521 7.98 15.11 28.51
C LYS A 521 6.82 14.82 27.54
N GLY A 522 5.60 14.90 28.03
CA GLY A 522 4.37 14.91 27.26
C GLY A 522 4.18 16.24 26.54
N ILE A 523 3.81 16.23 25.25
CA ILE A 523 3.69 17.42 24.41
C ILE A 523 2.26 17.56 23.88
N ALA A 524 1.71 18.77 23.93
CA ALA A 524 0.49 19.14 23.22
C ALA A 524 0.73 20.39 22.37
N THR A 525 0.19 20.40 21.15
CA THR A 525 0.19 21.59 20.28
C THR A 525 -1.24 22.03 20.00
N LYS A 526 -1.53 23.33 20.13
CA LYS A 526 -2.86 23.91 19.94
C LYS A 526 -2.79 25.23 19.20
N HIS A 527 -3.85 25.56 18.46
CA HIS A 527 -4.01 26.90 17.90
C HIS A 527 -4.62 27.84 18.94
N ILE A 528 -4.10 29.06 18.99
CA ILE A 528 -4.68 30.17 19.74
C ILE A 528 -5.24 31.16 18.72
N ILE A 529 -6.47 31.62 18.96
CA ILE A 529 -7.08 32.73 18.22
C ILE A 529 -7.12 33.92 19.17
N LYS A 530 -6.32 34.96 18.88
CA LYS A 530 -6.27 36.22 19.61
C LYS A 530 -7.16 37.24 18.92
N ASN A 531 -8.14 37.77 19.65
CA ASN A 531 -9.01 38.86 19.18
C ASN A 531 -8.43 40.24 19.50
#